data_AF-A0A8J6YLI1-F1
#
_entry.id   AF-A0A8J6YLI1-F1
#
_cell.length_a   1.000
_cell.length_b   1.000
_cell.length_c   1.000
_cell.angle_alpha   90.00
_cell.angle_beta   90.00
_cell.angle_gamma   90.00
#
_symmetry.space_group_name_H-M   'P 1'
#
loop_
_entity.id
_entity.type
_entity.pdbx_description
1 polymer ?
#
loop_
_entity_poly.entity_id
_entity_poly.type
_entity_poly.pdbx_seq_one_letter_code
_entity_poly.pdbx_strand_id
1 'polypeptide(L)'
;MQRTFPLLSSGRRGLDIRSVRLAAACLLASLGLALPGPAWALSLQDARSRGAVCETTDGLVRATTQSPEVSALVSETNARRMQAYKAEAARHGVPVSEIQGVSATQLRDRHAPCP
;
A
#
# COMPACT_ATOMS: atom_id res chain seq x y z
N MET A 1 -20.36 -82.30 12.14
CA MET A 1 -20.71 -81.19 11.22
C MET A 1 -21.55 -80.19 11.99
N GLN A 2 -21.06 -78.95 12.15
CA GLN A 2 -21.83 -77.70 12.33
C GLN A 2 -20.84 -76.62 12.74
N ARG A 3 -20.43 -75.79 11.78
CA ARG A 3 -19.67 -74.55 12.03
C ARG A 3 -20.65 -73.40 11.90
N THR A 4 -20.96 -72.77 13.03
CA THR A 4 -21.72 -71.52 13.10
C THR A 4 -20.81 -70.37 12.67
N PHE A 5 -21.15 -69.71 11.56
CA PHE A 5 -20.53 -68.44 11.16
C PHE A 5 -21.32 -67.28 11.79
N PRO A 6 -20.68 -66.35 12.52
CA PRO A 6 -21.33 -65.10 12.89
C PRO A 6 -21.35 -64.15 11.70
N LEU A 7 -22.51 -63.56 11.44
CA LEU A 7 -22.70 -62.51 10.46
C LEU A 7 -21.93 -61.25 10.91
N LEU A 8 -20.97 -60.82 10.10
CA LEU A 8 -20.33 -59.52 10.23
C LEU A 8 -21.36 -58.43 9.89
N SER A 9 -22.00 -57.86 10.90
CA SER A 9 -22.71 -56.59 10.81
C SER A 9 -21.84 -55.52 11.44
N SER A 10 -21.38 -54.56 10.64
CA SER A 10 -20.97 -53.20 11.05
C SER A 10 -20.21 -52.60 9.88
N GLY A 11 -20.53 -51.45 9.31
CA GLY A 11 -21.51 -50.44 9.64
C GLY A 11 -21.18 -49.35 8.62
N ARG A 12 -22.09 -49.07 7.69
CA ARG A 12 -21.91 -47.94 6.77
C ARG A 12 -21.92 -46.69 7.65
N ARG A 13 -20.74 -46.15 7.96
CA ARG A 13 -20.59 -44.85 8.63
C ARG A 13 -21.13 -43.81 7.66
N GLY A 14 -22.43 -43.55 7.75
CA GLY A 14 -23.07 -42.43 7.08
C GLY A 14 -22.39 -41.17 7.59
N LEU A 15 -21.84 -40.40 6.66
CA LEU A 15 -21.30 -39.08 6.94
C LEU A 15 -22.45 -38.24 7.52
N ASP A 16 -22.43 -38.03 8.84
CA ASP A 16 -23.51 -37.35 9.55
C ASP A 16 -23.56 -35.89 9.08
N ILE A 17 -24.67 -35.54 8.41
CA ILE A 17 -24.91 -34.22 7.83
C ILE A 17 -24.81 -33.12 8.91
N ARG A 18 -25.07 -33.44 10.19
CA ARG A 18 -24.89 -32.50 11.33
C ARG A 18 -23.41 -32.23 11.61
N SER A 19 -22.56 -33.26 11.53
CA SER A 19 -21.10 -33.14 11.69
C SER A 19 -20.47 -32.35 10.54
N VAL A 20 -20.97 -32.56 9.31
CA VAL A 20 -20.55 -31.79 8.12
C VAL A 20 -20.99 -30.32 8.22
N ARG A 21 -22.19 -30.04 8.73
CA ARG A 21 -22.70 -28.67 8.95
C ARG A 21 -21.92 -27.91 10.03
N LEU A 22 -21.55 -28.58 11.12
CA LEU A 22 -20.72 -27.99 12.19
C LEU A 22 -19.28 -27.73 11.71
N ALA A 23 -18.69 -28.68 10.96
CA ALA A 23 -17.37 -28.49 10.35
C ALA A 23 -17.36 -27.35 9.30
N ALA A 24 -18.41 -27.26 8.47
CA ALA A 24 -18.56 -26.18 7.48
C ALA A 24 -18.78 -24.81 8.14
N ALA A 25 -19.52 -24.73 9.26
CA ALA A 25 -19.72 -23.50 10.02
C ALA A 25 -18.41 -23.01 10.67
N CYS A 26 -17.58 -23.91 11.22
CA CYS A 26 -16.26 -23.56 11.75
C CYS A 26 -15.28 -23.09 10.66
N LEU A 27 -15.31 -23.71 9.47
CA LEU A 27 -14.49 -23.30 8.33
C LEU A 27 -14.86 -21.90 7.82
N LEU A 28 -16.17 -21.60 7.73
CA LEU A 28 -16.68 -20.29 7.32
C LEU A 28 -16.39 -19.20 8.36
N ALA A 29 -16.40 -19.53 9.66
CA ALA A 29 -16.04 -18.59 10.72
C ALA A 29 -14.54 -18.22 10.70
N SER A 30 -13.66 -19.15 10.33
CA SER A 30 -12.21 -18.88 10.21
C SER A 30 -11.82 -18.05 9.00
N LEU A 31 -12.66 -17.98 7.95
CA LEU A 31 -12.35 -17.26 6.71
C LEU A 31 -12.62 -15.74 6.81
N GLY A 32 -13.34 -15.29 7.84
CA GLY A 32 -13.76 -13.89 8.00
C GLY A 32 -12.72 -12.94 8.62
N LEU A 33 -11.55 -13.41 9.08
CA LEU A 33 -10.65 -12.60 9.93
C LEU A 33 -9.43 -11.98 9.19
N ALA A 34 -9.25 -12.23 7.90
CA ALA A 34 -8.15 -11.66 7.13
C ALA A 34 -8.61 -10.47 6.26
N LEU A 35 -9.21 -9.45 6.87
CA LEU A 35 -9.39 -8.16 6.20
C LEU A 35 -8.06 -7.40 6.35
N PRO A 36 -7.33 -7.09 5.26
CA PRO A 36 -6.22 -6.15 5.37
C PRO A 36 -6.80 -4.84 5.91
N GLY A 37 -6.26 -4.37 7.04
CA GLY A 37 -6.62 -3.07 7.58
C GLY A 37 -6.32 -1.96 6.58
N PRO A 38 -6.91 -0.76 6.74
CA PRO A 38 -6.57 0.36 5.89
C PRO A 38 -5.05 0.62 5.97
N ALA A 39 -4.36 0.51 4.84
CA ALA A 39 -2.97 0.92 4.74
C ALA A 39 -2.94 2.46 4.65
N TRP A 40 -2.56 3.12 5.73
CA TRP A 40 -2.35 4.57 5.73
C TRP A 40 -1.03 4.83 5.01
N ALA A 41 -1.08 5.19 3.73
CA ALA A 41 0.12 5.59 3.00
C ALA A 41 0.70 6.87 3.62
N LEU A 42 2.02 6.92 3.85
CA LEU A 42 2.70 8.14 4.29
C LEU A 42 2.41 9.30 3.33
N SER A 43 1.81 10.36 3.85
CA SER A 43 1.55 11.57 3.09
C SER A 43 2.81 12.42 2.95
N LEU A 44 2.89 13.23 1.90
CA LEU A 44 3.98 14.21 1.73
C LEU A 44 4.03 15.22 2.88
N GLN A 45 2.87 15.60 3.42
CA GLN A 45 2.81 16.52 4.55
C GLN A 45 3.39 15.90 5.82
N ASP A 46 3.05 14.64 6.11
CA ASP A 46 3.59 13.91 7.26
C ASP A 46 5.09 13.67 7.12
N ALA A 47 5.56 13.35 5.92
CA ALA A 47 6.99 13.20 5.66
C ALA A 47 7.75 14.50 5.92
N ARG A 48 7.19 15.65 5.51
CA ARG A 48 7.78 16.97 5.79
C ARG A 48 7.76 17.31 7.28
N SER A 49 6.65 17.07 7.97
CA SER A 49 6.51 17.41 9.40
C SER A 49 7.45 16.60 10.27
N ARG A 50 7.75 15.36 9.87
CA ARG A 50 8.74 14.47 10.50
C ARG A 50 10.18 14.78 10.08
N GLY A 51 10.39 15.73 9.18
CA GLY A 51 11.70 16.05 8.62
C GLY A 51 12.32 14.90 7.82
N ALA A 52 11.50 14.00 7.27
CA ALA A 52 11.91 12.83 6.48
C ALA A 52 12.15 13.15 4.99
N VAL A 53 11.67 14.31 4.54
CA VAL A 53 11.95 14.87 3.21
C VAL A 53 12.22 16.38 3.32
N CYS A 54 12.90 16.93 2.31
CA CYS A 54 13.15 18.36 2.16
C CYS A 54 12.94 18.81 0.71
N GLU A 55 12.68 20.11 0.49
CA GLU A 55 12.50 20.68 -0.85
C GLU A 55 13.86 21.06 -1.49
N THR A 56 14.04 20.74 -2.77
CA THR A 56 15.26 21.00 -3.53
C THR A 56 15.16 22.29 -4.36
N THR A 57 16.29 22.77 -4.87
CA THR A 57 16.38 24.03 -5.65
C THR A 57 15.74 23.93 -7.04
N ASP A 58 15.43 22.74 -7.51
CA ASP A 58 14.71 22.45 -8.76
C ASP A 58 13.22 22.12 -8.53
N GLY A 59 12.71 22.39 -7.33
CA GLY A 59 11.29 22.25 -7.02
C GLY A 59 10.82 20.80 -6.87
N LEU A 60 11.74 19.89 -6.56
CA LEU A 60 11.48 18.49 -6.23
C LEU A 60 11.63 18.25 -4.73
N VAL A 61 11.42 17.01 -4.30
CA VAL A 61 11.69 16.58 -2.92
C VAL A 61 12.82 15.57 -2.89
N ARG A 62 13.60 15.60 -1.80
CA ARG A 62 14.67 14.64 -1.50
C ARG A 62 14.38 13.97 -0.17
N ALA A 63 14.68 12.68 -0.07
CA ALA A 63 14.67 11.98 1.20
C ALA A 63 15.82 12.49 2.10
N THR A 64 15.51 12.76 3.37
CA THR A 64 16.50 13.00 4.43
C THR A 64 16.58 11.79 5.37
N THR A 65 15.50 11.00 5.45
CA THR A 65 15.45 9.73 6.17
C THR A 65 15.38 8.58 5.18
N GLN A 66 16.28 7.60 5.33
CA GLN A 66 16.30 6.43 4.46
C GLN A 66 15.27 5.39 4.94
N SER A 67 14.16 5.26 4.20
CA SER A 67 13.22 4.15 4.34
C SER A 67 12.58 3.81 2.99
N PRO A 68 12.10 2.57 2.79
CA PRO A 68 11.39 2.19 1.58
C PRO A 68 10.17 3.08 1.31
N GLU A 69 9.41 3.39 2.37
CA GLU A 69 8.21 4.21 2.29
C GLU A 69 8.51 5.66 1.86
N VAL A 70 9.51 6.30 2.48
CA VAL A 70 9.93 7.66 2.07
C VAL A 70 10.48 7.67 0.66
N SER A 71 11.21 6.63 0.26
CA SER A 71 11.79 6.52 -1.08
C SER A 71 10.71 6.40 -2.16
N ALA A 72 9.68 5.59 -1.90
CA ALA A 72 8.51 5.46 -2.76
C ALA A 72 7.75 6.79 -2.87
N LEU A 73 7.50 7.45 -1.74
CA LEU A 73 6.82 8.75 -1.71
C LEU A 73 7.58 9.84 -2.48
N VAL A 74 8.90 9.91 -2.33
CA VAL A 74 9.76 10.84 -3.07
C VAL A 74 9.69 10.58 -4.57
N SER A 75 9.82 9.32 -4.98
CA SER A 75 9.74 8.92 -6.39
C SER A 75 8.40 9.32 -7.01
N GLU A 76 7.29 8.98 -6.35
CA GLU A 76 5.94 9.27 -6.83
C GLU A 76 5.66 10.78 -6.89
N THR A 77 6.06 11.52 -5.85
CA THR A 77 5.89 12.98 -5.78
C THR A 77 6.68 13.66 -6.89
N ASN A 78 7.93 13.28 -7.10
CA ASN A 78 8.78 13.88 -8.12
C ASN A 78 8.28 13.56 -9.53
N ALA A 79 7.80 12.33 -9.77
CA ALA A 79 7.19 11.97 -11.05
C ALA A 79 5.96 12.83 -11.35
N ARG A 80 5.05 12.99 -10.37
CA ARG A 80 3.85 13.86 -10.51
C ARG A 80 4.22 15.32 -10.76
N ARG A 81 5.17 15.87 -9.99
CA ARG A 81 5.64 17.25 -10.20
C ARG A 81 6.26 17.44 -11.57
N MET A 82 7.10 16.52 -12.03
CA MET A 82 7.72 16.65 -13.35
C MET A 82 6.73 16.55 -14.50
N GLN A 83 5.67 15.75 -14.37
CA GLN A 83 4.58 15.77 -15.35
C GLN A 83 3.88 17.13 -15.38
N ALA A 84 3.54 17.69 -14.21
CA ALA A 84 2.92 19.01 -14.13
C ALA A 84 3.82 20.11 -14.70
N TYR A 85 5.11 20.13 -14.34
CA TYR A 85 6.05 21.13 -14.84
C TYR A 85 6.23 21.06 -16.36
N LYS A 86 6.30 19.85 -16.93
CA LYS A 86 6.35 19.67 -18.38
C LYS A 86 5.08 20.17 -19.07
N ALA A 87 3.92 19.90 -18.49
CA ALA A 87 2.65 20.37 -19.03
C ALA A 87 2.56 21.91 -19.01
N GLU A 88 2.90 22.54 -17.89
CA GLU A 88 2.88 24.01 -17.79
C GLU A 88 3.94 24.66 -18.69
N ALA A 89 5.15 24.11 -18.74
CA ALA A 89 6.20 24.59 -19.63
C ALA A 89 5.75 24.58 -21.11
N ALA A 90 5.12 23.49 -21.54
CA ALA A 90 4.56 23.37 -22.88
C ALA A 90 3.42 24.37 -23.14
N ARG A 91 2.54 24.59 -22.16
CA ARG A 91 1.44 25.56 -22.26
C ARG A 91 1.92 27.00 -22.38
N HIS A 92 3.01 27.35 -21.67
CA HIS A 92 3.55 28.70 -21.63
C HIS A 92 4.67 28.95 -22.65
N GLY A 93 5.17 27.92 -23.34
CA GLY A 93 6.25 28.05 -24.31
C GLY A 93 7.61 28.37 -23.67
N VAL A 94 7.83 27.96 -22.42
CA VAL A 94 9.04 28.22 -21.65
C VAL A 94 9.79 26.93 -21.32
N PRO A 95 11.09 26.98 -20.96
CA PRO A 95 11.81 25.81 -20.49
C PRO A 95 11.22 25.24 -19.19
N VAL A 96 11.27 23.91 -19.02
CA VAL A 96 10.82 23.24 -17.79
C VAL A 96 11.56 23.77 -16.55
N SER A 97 12.84 24.12 -16.70
CA SER A 97 13.66 24.68 -15.62
C SER A 97 13.13 26.02 -15.09
N GLU A 98 12.43 26.81 -15.92
CA GLU A 98 11.81 28.06 -15.49
C GLU A 98 10.63 27.79 -14.56
N ILE A 99 9.74 26.85 -14.94
CA ILE A 99 8.63 26.41 -14.09
C ILE A 99 9.13 25.78 -12.79
N GLN A 100 10.19 24.97 -12.88
CA GLN A 100 10.85 24.39 -11.71
C GLN A 100 11.38 25.46 -10.76
N GLY A 101 12.06 26.51 -11.27
CA GLY A 101 12.60 27.58 -10.45
C GLY A 101 11.51 28.41 -9.74
N VAL A 102 10.42 28.72 -10.43
CA VAL A 102 9.25 29.38 -9.83
C VAL A 102 8.65 28.50 -8.73
N SER A 103 8.46 27.21 -9.02
CA SER A 103 7.89 26.25 -8.06
C SER A 103 8.82 26.04 -6.86
N ALA A 104 10.13 25.96 -7.08
CA ALA A 104 11.15 25.81 -6.03
C ALA A 104 11.10 26.97 -5.04
N THR A 105 11.01 28.21 -5.53
CA THR A 105 10.86 29.40 -4.69
C THR A 105 9.63 29.26 -3.79
N GLN A 106 8.46 29.03 -4.38
CA GLN A 106 7.20 28.93 -3.63
C GLN A 106 7.19 27.78 -2.61
N LEU A 107 7.80 26.64 -2.96
CA LEU A 107 7.86 25.48 -2.08
C LEU A 107 8.81 25.71 -0.91
N ARG A 108 9.96 26.33 -1.15
CA ARG A 108 10.95 26.66 -0.12
C ARG A 108 10.52 27.79 0.80
N ASP A 109 9.60 28.65 0.36
CA ASP A 109 8.97 29.65 1.23
C ASP A 109 8.00 29.01 2.25
N ARG A 110 7.45 27.83 1.94
CA ARG A 110 6.44 27.15 2.76
C ARG A 110 6.95 25.93 3.51
N HIS A 111 8.07 25.34 3.07
CA HIS A 111 8.59 24.07 3.55
C HIS A 111 10.11 24.11 3.69
N ALA A 112 10.64 23.27 4.57
CA ALA A 112 12.07 23.24 4.85
C ALA A 112 12.90 22.96 3.58
N PRO A 113 13.85 23.83 3.22
CA PRO A 113 14.77 23.57 2.13
C PRO A 113 15.72 22.45 2.55
N CYS A 114 16.20 21.69 1.56
CA CYS A 114 17.32 20.80 1.81
C CYS A 114 18.59 21.58 2.15
N PRO A 115 19.45 21.04 3.04
CA PRO A 115 20.83 21.51 3.16
C PRO A 115 21.60 21.27 1.86
#